data_AF-A0A7Y3GE53-F1
#
_entry.id   AF-A0A7Y3GE53-F1
#
_cell.length_a   1.000
_cell.length_b   1.000
_cell.length_c   1.000
_cell.angle_alpha   90.00
_cell.angle_beta   90.00
_cell.angle_gamma   90.00
#
_symmetry.space_group_name_H-M   'P 1'
#
loop_
_entity.id
_entity.type
_entity.pdbx_description
1 polymer ?
#
loop_
_entity_poly.entity_id
_entity_poly.type
_entity_poly.pdbx_seq_one_letter_code
_entity_poly.pdbx_strand_id
1 'polypeptide(L)'
;LLAEALTDAAIREGLPRHAAQLLVDQTLKGTGALLAETALSPIKLRAQVTSPGGTTAAAVHVLEESGFRAAIEDAVRAAAERSREMGEAAGNASGVAGE
;
A
#
# COMPACT_ATOMS: atom_id res chain seq x y z
N LEU A 1 6.86 -0.71 5.90
CA LEU A 1 7.13 -1.23 4.54
C LEU A 1 6.88 -0.21 3.42
N LEU A 2 5.63 0.15 3.02
CA LEU A 2 5.43 0.99 1.82
C LEU A 2 6.09 2.38 1.91
N ALA A 3 5.78 3.16 2.96
CA ALA A 3 6.35 4.49 3.16
C ALA A 3 7.89 4.45 3.27
N GLU A 4 8.39 3.52 4.08
CA GLU A 4 9.83 3.25 4.26
C GLU A 4 10.54 2.95 2.94
N ALA A 5 10.02 2.02 2.14
CA ALA A 5 10.59 1.66 0.85
C ALA A 5 10.59 2.85 -0.12
N LEU A 6 9.54 3.67 -0.10
CA LEU A 6 9.43 4.86 -0.94
C LEU A 6 10.41 5.96 -0.49
N THR A 7 10.59 6.16 0.81
CA THR A 7 11.57 7.10 1.37
C THR A 7 12.99 6.67 1.02
N ASP A 8 13.33 5.39 1.17
CA ASP A 8 14.65 4.88 0.83
C ASP A 8 14.94 4.98 -0.67
N ALA A 9 13.94 4.72 -1.53
CA ALA A 9 14.06 4.94 -2.96
C ALA A 9 14.31 6.41 -3.30
N ALA A 10 13.54 7.34 -2.71
CA ALA A 10 13.73 8.77 -2.88
C ALA A 10 15.14 9.25 -2.47
N ILE A 11 15.69 8.72 -1.38
CA ILE A 11 17.07 9.03 -0.95
C ILE A 11 18.09 8.50 -1.96
N ARG A 12 17.89 7.29 -2.49
CA ARG A 12 18.78 6.71 -3.52
C ARG A 12 18.78 7.51 -4.82
N GLU A 13 17.64 8.12 -5.17
CA GLU A 13 17.51 9.05 -6.30
C GLU A 13 18.06 10.46 -6.00
N GLY A 14 18.69 10.67 -4.84
CA GLY A 14 19.45 11.86 -4.50
C GLY A 14 18.73 12.87 -3.60
N LEU A 15 17.53 12.56 -3.10
CA LEU A 15 16.86 13.47 -2.16
C LEU A 15 17.52 13.43 -0.78
N PRO A 16 17.71 14.60 -0.13
CA PRO A 16 18.08 14.64 1.28
C PRO A 16 17.04 13.90 2.13
N ARG A 17 17.48 13.15 3.14
CA ARG A 17 16.61 12.34 4.02
C ARG A 17 15.38 13.10 4.52
N HIS A 18 15.56 14.31 5.03
CA HIS A 18 14.45 15.11 5.57
C HIS A 18 13.41 15.46 4.48
N ALA A 19 13.87 15.76 3.26
CA ALA A 19 13.00 16.07 2.14
C ALA A 19 12.27 14.82 1.65
N ALA A 20 12.97 13.69 1.54
CA ALA A 20 12.37 12.40 1.18
C ALA A 20 11.24 11.99 2.15
N GLN A 21 11.49 12.11 3.46
CA GLN A 21 10.48 11.84 4.49
C GLN A 21 9.26 12.76 4.34
N LEU A 22 9.49 14.08 4.27
CA LEU A 22 8.41 15.06 4.15
C LEU A 22 7.55 14.83 2.90
N LEU A 23 8.19 14.60 1.74
CA LEU A 23 7.50 14.38 0.48
C LEU A 23 6.70 13.09 0.48
N VAL A 24 7.24 12.00 1.04
CA VAL A 24 6.52 10.72 1.13
C VAL A 24 5.32 10.85 2.07
N ASP A 25 5.50 11.45 3.24
CA ASP A 25 4.40 11.64 4.21
C ASP A 25 3.26 12.47 3.61
N GLN A 26 3.57 13.59 2.95
CA GLN A 26 2.55 14.40 2.28
C GLN A 26 1.92 13.69 1.09
N THR A 27 2.69 12.91 0.32
CA THR A 27 2.15 12.13 -0.80
C THR A 27 1.11 11.11 -0.31
N LEU A 28 1.43 10.37 0.76
CA LEU A 28 0.53 9.36 1.31
C LEU A 28 -0.69 10.00 1.97
N LYS A 29 -0.50 11.07 2.76
CA LYS A 29 -1.59 11.83 3.39
C LYS A 29 -2.54 12.40 2.34
N GLY A 30 -1.99 13.08 1.32
CA GLY A 30 -2.77 13.70 0.25
C GLY A 30 -3.51 12.67 -0.60
N THR A 31 -2.88 11.54 -0.91
CA THR A 31 -3.53 10.44 -1.66
C THR A 31 -4.68 9.84 -0.87
N GLY A 32 -4.50 9.60 0.44
CA GLY A 32 -5.57 9.11 1.31
C GLY A 32 -6.75 10.07 1.40
N ALA A 33 -6.47 11.37 1.58
CA ALA A 33 -7.50 12.41 1.59
C ALA A 33 -8.25 12.47 0.25
N LEU A 34 -7.54 12.47 -0.88
CA LEU A 34 -8.13 12.50 -2.22
C LEU A 34 -9.04 11.28 -2.48
N LEU A 35 -8.65 10.10 -2.01
CA LEU A 35 -9.47 8.89 -2.11
C LEU A 35 -10.75 8.97 -1.26
N ALA A 36 -10.69 9.58 -0.08
CA ALA A 36 -11.82 9.71 0.83
C ALA A 36 -12.80 10.83 0.43
N GLU A 37 -12.28 11.92 -0.13
CA GLU A 37 -13.04 13.13 -0.42
C GLU A 37 -13.68 13.13 -1.82
N THR A 38 -13.18 12.31 -2.75
CA THR A 38 -13.69 12.26 -4.12
C THR A 38 -14.61 11.07 -4.36
N ALA A 39 -15.57 11.23 -5.27
CA ALA A 39 -16.38 10.11 -5.79
C ALA A 39 -15.69 9.34 -6.93
N LEU A 40 -14.40 9.62 -7.20
CA LEU A 40 -13.67 9.01 -8.30
C LEU A 40 -13.06 7.68 -7.85
N SER A 41 -13.07 6.70 -8.76
CA SER A 41 -12.40 5.43 -8.48
C SER A 41 -10.87 5.61 -8.46
N PRO A 42 -10.11 4.75 -7.75
CA PRO A 42 -8.65 4.78 -7.74
C PRO A 42 -8.03 4.71 -9.15
N ILE A 43 -8.68 3.99 -10.07
CA ILE A 43 -8.26 3.91 -11.48
C ILE A 43 -8.34 5.28 -12.16
N LYS A 44 -9.45 6.01 -11.94
CA LYS A 44 -9.63 7.36 -12.49
C LYS A 44 -8.64 8.35 -11.89
N LEU A 45 -8.44 8.32 -10.57
CA LEU A 45 -7.48 9.19 -9.89
C LEU A 45 -6.05 8.95 -10.39
N ARG A 46 -5.63 7.69 -10.52
CA ARG A 46 -4.32 7.36 -11.12
C ARG A 46 -4.20 7.90 -12.55
N ALA A 47 -5.24 7.74 -13.37
CA ALA A 47 -5.22 8.21 -14.75
C ALA A 47 -5.03 9.73 -14.85
N GLN A 48 -5.58 10.51 -13.91
CA GLN A 48 -5.42 11.98 -13.89
C GLN A 48 -3.97 12.44 -13.68
N VAL A 49 -3.11 11.60 -13.10
CA VAL A 49 -1.68 11.89 -12.86
C VAL A 49 -0.74 11.07 -13.74
N THR A 50 -1.29 10.35 -14.73
CA THR A 50 -0.52 9.47 -15.63
C THR A 50 -0.67 9.93 -17.07
N SER A 51 0.22 10.82 -17.51
CA SER A 51 0.30 11.22 -18.93
C SER A 51 0.97 10.14 -19.78
N PRO A 52 0.55 9.96 -21.05
CA PRO A 52 1.25 9.07 -21.99
C PRO A 52 2.72 9.45 -22.12
N GLY A 53 3.62 8.48 -21.93
CA GLY A 53 5.08 8.69 -21.97
C GLY A 53 5.66 9.48 -20.79
N GLY A 54 4.86 9.80 -19.77
CA GLY A 54 5.31 10.53 -18.58
C GLY A 54 6.06 9.66 -17.56
N THR A 55 6.68 10.31 -16.57
CA THR A 55 7.44 9.65 -15.50
C THR A 55 6.56 8.72 -14.65
N THR A 56 5.32 9.12 -14.33
CA THR A 56 4.36 8.27 -13.61
C THR A 56 4.01 7.03 -14.42
N ALA A 57 3.88 7.14 -15.75
CA ALA A 57 3.57 5.99 -16.60
C ALA A 57 4.71 4.96 -16.60
N ALA A 58 5.96 5.43 -16.66
CA ALA A 58 7.14 4.57 -16.55
C ALA A 58 7.20 3.87 -15.17
N ALA A 59 6.94 4.60 -14.08
CA ALA A 59 6.91 4.01 -12.74
C ALA A 59 5.80 2.95 -12.58
N VAL A 60 4.58 3.24 -13.08
CA VAL A 60 3.46 2.28 -13.06
C VAL A 60 3.79 1.03 -13.86
N HIS A 61 4.42 1.17 -15.02
CA HIS A 61 4.84 0.02 -15.82
C HIS A 61 5.76 -0.92 -15.04
N VAL A 62 6.81 -0.39 -14.40
CA VAL A 62 7.73 -1.19 -13.57
C VAL A 62 7.02 -1.86 -12.39
N LEU A 63 6.08 -1.17 -11.74
CA LEU A 63 5.31 -1.75 -10.64
C LEU A 63 4.44 -2.93 -11.09
N GLU A 64 3.80 -2.83 -12.26
CA GLU A 64 2.99 -3.92 -12.82
C GLU A 64 3.87 -5.10 -13.24
N GLU A 65 5.00 -4.85 -13.93
CA GLU A 65 5.97 -5.90 -14.30
C GLU A 65 6.57 -6.61 -13.10
N SER A 66 6.77 -5.88 -11.99
CA SER A 66 7.27 -6.44 -10.74
C SER A 66 6.22 -7.23 -9.95
N GLY A 67 5.00 -7.38 -10.48
CA GLY A 67 3.93 -8.16 -9.84
C GLY A 67 3.33 -7.49 -8.60
N PHE A 68 3.36 -6.16 -8.50
CA PHE A 68 2.89 -5.43 -7.31
C PHE A 68 1.46 -5.82 -6.89
N ARG A 69 0.55 -6.00 -7.85
CA ARG A 69 -0.84 -6.41 -7.55
C ARG A 69 -0.93 -7.77 -6.87
N ALA A 70 -0.19 -8.75 -7.39
CA ALA A 70 -0.15 -10.10 -6.83
C ALA A 70 0.44 -10.07 -5.42
N ALA A 71 1.54 -9.34 -5.20
CA ALA A 71 2.14 -9.20 -3.89
C ALA A 71 1.18 -8.60 -2.83
N ILE A 72 0.39 -7.59 -3.21
CA ILE A 72 -0.61 -7.00 -2.32
C ILE A 72 -1.76 -7.98 -2.05
N GLU A 73 -2.23 -8.70 -3.07
CA GLU A 73 -3.27 -9.72 -2.90
C GLU A 73 -2.82 -10.83 -1.93
N ASP A 74 -1.62 -11.36 -2.13
CA ASP A 74 -1.06 -12.42 -1.29
C ASP A 74 -0.85 -11.95 0.15
N ALA A 75 -0.37 -10.71 0.35
CA ALA A 75 -0.21 -10.14 1.68
C ALA A 75 -1.55 -10.01 2.43
N VAL A 76 -2.62 -9.57 1.74
CA VAL A 76 -3.96 -9.46 2.33
C VAL A 76 -4.55 -10.84 2.62
N ARG A 77 -4.35 -11.80 1.71
CA ARG A 77 -4.80 -13.19 1.88
C ARG A 77 -4.15 -13.85 3.09
N ALA A 78 -2.82 -13.74 3.22
CA ALA A 78 -2.07 -14.27 4.36
C ALA A 78 -2.54 -13.63 5.69
N ALA A 79 -2.76 -12.31 5.70
CA ALA A 79 -3.30 -11.63 6.89
C ALA A 79 -4.71 -12.12 7.25
N ALA A 80 -5.58 -12.34 6.26
CA ALA A 80 -6.94 -12.83 6.47
C ALA A 80 -6.95 -14.29 6.98
N GLU A 81 -6.12 -15.16 6.42
CA GLU A 81 -5.96 -16.54 6.88
C GLU A 81 -5.49 -16.58 8.33
N ARG A 82 -4.44 -15.81 8.66
CA ARG A 82 -3.94 -15.72 10.03
C ARG A 82 -4.99 -15.22 11.02
N SER A 83 -5.80 -14.24 10.61
CA SER A 83 -6.90 -13.74 11.44
C SER A 83 -7.93 -14.83 11.76
N ARG A 84 -8.28 -15.67 10.79
CA ARG A 84 -9.22 -16.80 10.99
C ARG A 84 -8.65 -17.84 11.95
N GLU A 85 -7.39 -18.24 11.76
CA GLU A 85 -6.70 -19.17 12.67
C GLU A 85 -6.72 -18.67 14.12
N MET A 86 -6.46 -17.37 14.31
CA MET A 86 -6.50 -16.75 15.65
C MET A 86 -7.91 -16.74 16.23
N GLY A 87 -8.94 -16.51 15.42
CA GLY A 87 -10.34 -16.57 15.84
C GLY A 87 -10.78 -17.97 16.26
N GLU A 88 -10.40 -18.99 15.49
CA GLU A 88 -10.68 -20.40 15.79
C GLU A 88 -9.95 -20.86 17.07
N ALA A 89 -8.67 -20.48 17.22
CA ALA A 89 -7.90 -20.78 18.43
C ALA A 89 -8.50 -20.09 19.69
N ALA A 90 -8.97 -18.85 19.56
CA ALA A 90 -9.64 -18.13 20.65
C ALA A 90 -11.01 -18.74 21.01
N GLY A 91 -11.78 -19.17 20.01
CA GLY A 91 -13.05 -19.89 20.22
C GLY A 91 -12.84 -21.24 20.93
N ASN A 92 -11.83 -22.01 20.51
CA ASN A 92 -11.50 -23.30 21.12
C ASN A 92 -10.94 -23.15 22.54
N ALA A 93 -10.24 -22.05 22.86
CA ALA A 93 -9.78 -21.77 24.22
C ALA A 93 -10.93 -21.41 25.19
N SER A 94 -12.04 -20.85 24.68
CA SER A 94 -13.22 -20.51 25.50
C SER A 94 -14.14 -21.69 25.81
N GLY A 95 -14.01 -22.82 25.09
CA GLY A 95 -14.82 -24.02 25.28
C GLY A 95 -14.31 -25.01 26.33
N VAL A 96 -13.10 -24.84 26.87
CA VAL A 96 -12.45 -25.80 27.80
C VAL A 96 -12.62 -25.40 29.28
N ALA A 97 -13.14 -24.21 29.58
CA ALA A 97 -13.33 -23.72 30.96
C ALA A 97 -14.69 -24.09 31.58
N GLY A 98 -15.45 -25.01 30.97
CA GLY A 98 -16.86 -25.25 31.28
C GLY A 98 -17.26 -26.71 31.55
N GLU A 99 -16.33 -27.58 31.96
CA GLU A 99 -16.63 -28.92 32.50
C GLU A 99 -16.02 -29.11 33.90
#